data_AF-A0A843HJX3-F1
#
_entry.id   AF-A0A843HJX3-F1
#
_cell.length_a   1.000
_cell.length_b   1.000
_cell.length_c   1.000
_cell.angle_alpha   90.00
_cell.angle_beta   90.00
_cell.angle_gamma   90.00
#
_symmetry.space_group_name_H-M   'P 1'
#
loop_
_entity.id
_entity.type
_entity.pdbx_description
1 polymer ?
#
loop_
_entity_poly.entity_id
_entity_poly.type
_entity_poly.pdbx_seq_one_letter_code
_entity_poly.pdbx_strand_id
1 'polypeptide(L)'
;MDKFNETIDHIKEKVGEENSALISDELISLMTEHKCLTEQDNDKAKQIETLKSEKDDLVNANAKLFRRLGFEDEQKTSFVTPNNTEVESVEEIKIGDIINQKGELI
;
A
#
# COMPACT_ATOMS: atom_id res chain seq x y z
N MET A 1 -20.80 17.70 -15.52
CA MET A 1 -20.34 18.27 -16.80
C MET A 1 -20.42 19.79 -16.78
N ASP A 2 -21.49 20.36 -16.23
CA ASP A 2 -21.74 21.82 -16.27
C ASP A 2 -20.65 22.67 -15.61
N LYS A 3 -20.17 22.30 -14.42
CA LYS A 3 -19.07 23.00 -13.73
C LYS A 3 -17.74 23.02 -14.51
N PHE A 4 -17.50 21.98 -15.31
CA PHE A 4 -16.28 21.88 -16.11
C PHE A 4 -16.36 22.81 -17.32
N ASN A 5 -17.50 22.79 -18.02
CA ASN A 5 -17.76 23.71 -19.12
C ASN A 5 -17.74 25.17 -18.66
N GLU A 6 -18.33 25.47 -17.49
CA GLU A 6 -18.23 26.81 -16.89
C GLU A 6 -16.78 27.23 -16.63
N THR A 7 -15.94 26.33 -16.11
CA THR A 7 -14.54 26.64 -15.83
C THR A 7 -13.74 26.86 -17.12
N ILE A 8 -13.99 26.03 -18.13
CA ILE A 8 -13.40 26.18 -19.47
C ILE A 8 -13.81 27.54 -20.04
N ASP A 9 -15.08 27.88 -20.06
CA ASP A 9 -15.56 29.14 -20.62
C ASP A 9 -15.01 30.36 -19.85
N HIS A 10 -14.82 30.24 -18.53
CA HIS A 10 -14.17 31.26 -17.70
C HIS A 10 -12.66 31.42 -18.00
N ILE A 11 -11.98 30.33 -18.39
CA ILE A 11 -10.59 30.35 -18.87
C ILE A 11 -10.54 30.98 -20.26
N LYS A 12 -11.50 30.65 -21.15
CA LYS A 12 -11.57 31.24 -22.49
C LYS A 12 -11.77 32.74 -22.45
N GLU A 13 -12.62 33.22 -21.55
CA GLU A 13 -12.87 34.64 -21.34
C GLU A 13 -11.63 35.39 -20.82
N LYS A 14 -10.81 34.77 -19.96
CA LYS A 14 -9.60 35.40 -19.39
C LYS A 14 -8.36 35.37 -20.29
N VAL A 15 -8.25 34.37 -21.16
CA VAL A 15 -7.01 34.07 -21.91
C VAL A 15 -7.11 34.49 -23.39
N GLY A 16 -8.32 34.79 -23.88
CA GLY A 16 -8.60 35.19 -25.26
C GLY A 16 -8.79 33.98 -26.18
N GLU A 17 -9.71 34.09 -27.17
CA GLU A 17 -10.21 32.95 -27.98
C GLU A 17 -9.12 32.06 -28.58
N GLU A 18 -8.01 32.66 -29.07
CA GLU A 18 -6.91 31.96 -29.75
C GLU A 18 -6.09 31.07 -28.78
N ASN A 19 -5.79 31.57 -27.59
CA ASN A 19 -5.11 30.79 -26.55
C ASN A 19 -6.07 29.80 -25.86
N SER A 20 -7.38 30.05 -25.97
CA SER A 20 -8.42 29.23 -25.36
C SER A 20 -8.53 27.84 -25.98
N ALA A 21 -8.36 27.74 -27.30
CA ALA A 21 -8.42 26.48 -28.02
C ALA A 21 -7.24 25.58 -27.64
N LEU A 22 -6.02 26.14 -27.58
CA LEU A 22 -4.81 25.42 -27.18
C LEU A 22 -4.90 24.88 -25.74
N ILE A 23 -5.37 25.70 -24.80
CA ILE A 23 -5.55 25.28 -23.40
C ILE A 23 -6.64 24.21 -23.28
N SER A 24 -7.70 24.31 -24.08
CA SER A 24 -8.78 23.32 -24.08
C SER A 24 -8.28 21.94 -24.55
N ASP A 25 -7.48 21.91 -25.61
CA ASP A 25 -6.89 20.67 -26.12
C ASP A 25 -5.90 20.05 -25.13
N GLU A 26 -5.06 20.87 -24.48
CA GLU A 26 -4.15 20.41 -23.42
C GLU A 26 -4.91 19.87 -22.20
N LEU A 27 -5.99 20.52 -21.79
CA LEU A 27 -6.85 20.05 -20.69
C LEU A 27 -7.52 18.71 -21.03
N ILE A 28 -8.00 18.55 -22.27
CA ILE A 28 -8.61 17.29 -22.73
C ILE A 28 -7.56 16.18 -22.75
N SER A 29 -6.35 16.47 -23.24
CA SER A 29 -5.23 15.53 -23.24
C SER A 29 -4.87 15.09 -21.82
N LEU A 30 -4.71 16.05 -20.90
CA LEU A 30 -4.40 15.78 -19.50
C LEU A 30 -5.50 14.96 -18.80
N MET A 31 -6.78 15.26 -19.08
CA MET A 31 -7.89 14.47 -18.54
C MET A 31 -7.89 13.04 -19.05
N THR A 32 -7.54 12.84 -20.31
CA THR A 32 -7.49 11.52 -20.94
C THR A 32 -6.36 10.69 -20.34
N GLU A 33 -5.19 11.31 -20.16
CA GLU A 33 -4.04 10.69 -19.50
C GLU A 33 -4.36 10.37 -18.03
N HIS A 34 -4.95 11.31 -17.29
CA HIS A 34 -5.36 11.09 -15.90
C HIS A 34 -6.36 9.94 -15.78
N LYS A 35 -7.34 9.86 -16.69
CA LYS A 35 -8.30 8.75 -16.72
C LYS A 35 -7.60 7.42 -16.98
N CYS A 36 -6.68 7.36 -17.94
CA CYS A 36 -5.89 6.17 -18.23
C CYS A 36 -5.05 5.73 -17.01
N LEU A 37 -4.37 6.67 -16.35
CA LEU A 37 -3.60 6.40 -15.13
C LEU A 37 -4.50 5.86 -14.00
N THR A 38 -5.69 6.43 -13.83
CA THR A 38 -6.67 5.96 -12.83
C THR A 38 -7.15 4.54 -13.12
N GLU A 39 -7.40 4.22 -14.39
CA GLU A 39 -7.77 2.85 -14.81
C GLU A 39 -6.63 1.86 -14.55
N GLN A 40 -5.39 2.23 -14.89
CA GLN A 40 -4.22 1.39 -14.60
C GLN A 40 -4.01 1.18 -13.10
N ASP A 41 -4.25 2.20 -12.27
CA ASP A 41 -4.11 2.09 -10.82
C ASP A 41 -5.16 1.15 -10.22
N ASN A 42 -6.40 1.23 -10.71
CA ASN A 42 -7.46 0.29 -10.35
C ASN A 42 -7.13 -1.15 -10.77
N ASP A 43 -6.56 -1.35 -11.94
CA ASP A 43 -6.17 -2.69 -12.40
C ASP A 43 -4.99 -3.26 -11.59
N LYS A 44 -4.02 -2.41 -11.22
CA LYS A 44 -2.95 -2.80 -10.28
C LYS A 44 -3.51 -3.16 -8.91
N ALA A 45 -4.47 -2.40 -8.39
CA ALA A 45 -5.12 -2.70 -7.12
C ALA A 45 -5.78 -4.09 -7.13
N LYS A 46 -6.51 -4.43 -8.21
CA LYS A 46 -7.08 -5.76 -8.40
C LYS A 46 -6.01 -6.86 -8.48
N GLN A 47 -4.92 -6.63 -9.21
CA GLN A 47 -3.82 -7.59 -9.29
C GLN A 47 -3.18 -7.84 -7.92
N ILE A 48 -3.00 -6.79 -7.11
CA ILE A 48 -2.49 -6.91 -5.74
C ILE A 48 -3.42 -7.76 -4.88
N GLU A 49 -4.74 -7.57 -5.00
CA GLU A 49 -5.72 -8.37 -4.26
C GLU A 49 -5.66 -9.86 -4.67
N THR A 50 -5.60 -10.15 -5.97
CA THR A 50 -5.42 -11.51 -6.49
C THR A 50 -4.13 -12.15 -5.97
N LEU A 51 -3.00 -11.44 -6.06
CA LEU A 51 -1.71 -11.93 -5.58
C LEU A 51 -1.71 -12.20 -4.06
N LYS A 52 -2.42 -11.37 -3.28
CA LYS A 52 -2.60 -11.63 -1.83
C LYS A 52 -3.38 -12.92 -1.60
N SER A 53 -4.47 -13.14 -2.34
CA SER A 53 -5.24 -14.38 -2.25
C SER A 53 -4.40 -15.61 -2.63
N GLU A 54 -3.67 -15.55 -3.74
CA GLU A 54 -2.79 -16.63 -4.19
C GLU A 54 -1.66 -16.93 -3.20
N LYS A 55 -1.09 -15.87 -2.60
CA LYS A 55 -0.08 -16.01 -1.53
C LYS A 55 -0.66 -16.75 -0.33
N ASP A 56 -1.86 -16.39 0.10
CA ASP A 56 -2.51 -17.03 1.26
C ASP A 56 -2.87 -18.50 0.95
N ASP A 57 -3.34 -18.78 -0.26
CA ASP A 57 -3.57 -20.15 -0.73
C ASP A 57 -2.28 -20.98 -0.75
N LEU A 58 -1.17 -20.40 -1.21
CA LEU A 58 0.12 -21.08 -1.25
C LEU A 58 0.66 -21.33 0.17
N VAL A 59 0.53 -20.36 1.08
CA VAL A 59 0.87 -20.54 2.49
C VAL A 59 0.05 -21.68 3.11
N ASN A 60 -1.25 -21.73 2.83
CA ASN A 60 -2.13 -22.79 3.31
C ASN A 60 -1.76 -24.17 2.73
N ALA A 61 -1.44 -24.23 1.44
CA ALA A 61 -0.98 -25.44 0.78
C ALA A 61 0.34 -25.93 1.38
N ASN A 62 1.32 -25.04 1.55
CA ASN A 62 2.60 -25.35 2.16
C ASN A 62 2.43 -25.83 3.61
N ALA A 63 1.60 -25.18 4.42
CA ALA A 63 1.31 -25.63 5.78
C ALA A 63 0.71 -27.05 5.82
N LYS A 64 -0.17 -27.39 4.87
CA LYS A 64 -0.71 -28.76 4.72
C LYS A 64 0.38 -29.76 4.34
N LEU A 65 1.30 -29.38 3.45
CA LEU A 65 2.42 -30.23 3.03
C LEU A 65 3.42 -30.45 4.17
N PHE A 66 3.79 -29.41 4.91
CA PHE A 66 4.66 -29.51 6.08
C PHE A 66 4.10 -30.48 7.12
N ARG A 67 2.81 -30.37 7.46
CA ARG A 67 2.13 -31.32 8.34
C ARG A 67 2.16 -32.77 7.83
N ARG A 68 2.00 -32.97 6.50
CA ARG A 68 2.04 -34.31 5.88
C ARG A 68 3.44 -34.91 5.83
N LEU A 69 4.48 -34.08 5.73
CA LEU A 69 5.87 -34.51 5.71
C LEU A 69 6.41 -34.87 7.11
N GLY A 70 5.57 -34.84 8.14
CA GLY A 70 5.97 -35.20 9.50
C GLY A 70 6.76 -34.10 10.21
N PHE A 71 6.72 -32.87 9.71
CA PHE A 71 7.00 -31.70 10.56
C PHE A 71 5.79 -31.53 11.48
N GLU A 72 5.74 -32.32 12.56
CA GLU A 72 4.78 -32.12 13.65
C GLU A 72 5.03 -30.75 14.30
N ASP A 73 3.94 -30.11 14.73
CA ASP A 73 3.85 -28.72 15.18
C ASP A 73 4.74 -28.39 16.39
N GLU A 74 6.05 -28.24 16.19
CA GLU A 74 6.88 -27.35 17.01
C GLU A 74 6.81 -25.94 16.44
N GLN A 75 5.62 -25.34 16.50
CA GLN A 75 5.39 -23.91 16.73
C GLN A 75 3.91 -23.57 16.51
N LYS A 76 3.13 -23.73 17.59
CA LYS A 76 2.20 -22.68 17.95
C LYS A 76 3.02 -21.41 18.23
N THR A 77 3.49 -20.69 17.21
CA THR A 77 3.84 -19.26 17.40
C THR A 77 2.53 -18.51 17.48
N SER A 78 2.11 -18.35 18.72
CA SER A 78 1.05 -17.50 19.22
C SER A 78 0.83 -16.26 18.35
N PHE A 79 -0.33 -16.17 17.70
CA PHE A 79 -1.01 -14.88 17.66
C PHE A 79 -1.37 -14.55 19.10
N VAL A 80 -0.53 -13.74 19.75
CA VAL A 80 -0.86 -13.11 21.03
C VAL A 80 -1.91 -12.03 20.74
N THR A 81 -3.19 -12.38 20.92
CA THR A 81 -4.19 -11.39 21.34
C THR A 81 -3.96 -11.09 22.83
N PRO A 82 -4.05 -9.82 23.24
CA PRO A 82 -3.68 -9.40 24.59
C PRO A 82 -4.81 -9.76 25.56
N ASN A 83 -4.53 -10.57 26.57
CA ASN A 83 -4.92 -10.32 27.96
C ASN A 83 -4.51 -11.48 28.86
N ASN A 84 -3.62 -11.14 29.80
CA ASN A 84 -3.40 -11.71 31.13
C ASN A 84 -3.46 -13.24 31.25
N THR A 85 -2.31 -13.88 31.52
CA THR A 85 -1.78 -14.02 32.89
C THR A 85 -0.44 -14.78 32.81
N GLU A 86 0.61 -14.12 33.32
CA GLU A 86 1.84 -14.65 33.93
C GLU A 86 2.66 -15.71 33.17
N VAL A 87 3.71 -15.28 32.45
CA VAL A 87 5.00 -16.03 32.40
C VAL A 87 6.17 -15.04 32.25
N GLU A 88 7.03 -15.08 33.25
CA GLU A 88 8.48 -14.78 33.31
C GLU A 88 9.03 -13.50 32.66
N SER A 89 9.61 -12.67 33.52
CA SER A 89 10.42 -11.51 33.21
C SER A 89 11.57 -11.85 32.25
N VAL A 90 11.38 -11.57 30.97
CA VAL A 90 12.49 -11.42 30.03
C VAL A 90 13.06 -10.03 30.28
N GLU A 91 14.29 -9.97 30.81
CA GLU A 91 15.01 -8.72 30.99
C GLU A 91 15.10 -7.98 29.65
N GLU A 92 14.40 -6.85 29.58
CA GLU A 92 14.37 -5.97 28.42
C GLU A 92 15.75 -5.29 28.31
N ILE A 93 16.60 -5.76 27.39
CA ILE A 93 17.91 -5.16 27.13
C ILE A 93 17.67 -3.72 26.66
N LYS A 94 18.14 -2.75 27.44
CA LYS A 94 17.94 -1.34 27.10
C LYS A 94 18.98 -0.96 26.05
N ILE A 95 18.64 -0.04 25.15
CA ILE A 95 19.56 0.45 24.11
C ILE A 95 20.85 1.02 24.71
N GLY A 96 20.82 1.49 25.97
CA GLY A 96 22.01 1.93 26.72
C GLY A 96 23.00 0.81 27.09
N ASP A 97 22.59 -0.46 26.99
CA ASP A 97 23.46 -1.63 27.17
C ASP A 97 24.22 -1.97 25.87
N ILE A 98 23.77 -1.40 24.74
CA ILE A 98 24.30 -1.64 23.40
C ILE A 98 25.14 -0.45 22.92
N ILE A 99 24.84 0.78 23.37
CA ILE A 99 25.42 2.02 22.86
C ILE A 99 25.99 2.86 24.01
N ASN A 100 27.26 3.24 23.90
CA ASN A 100 27.90 4.12 24.89
C ASN A 100 27.34 5.56 24.83
N GLN A 101 27.64 6.38 25.84
CA GLN A 101 27.18 7.78 25.91
C GLN A 101 27.66 8.69 24.76
N LYS A 102 28.55 8.19 23.89
CA LYS A 102 29.04 8.87 22.69
C LYS A 102 28.36 8.40 21.40
N GLY A 103 27.44 7.45 21.48
CA GLY A 103 26.69 6.96 20.31
C GLY A 103 27.38 5.84 19.53
N GLU A 104 28.42 5.21 20.09
CA GLU A 104 29.11 4.08 19.46
C GLU A 104 28.59 2.76 20.05
N LEU A 105 28.46 1.74 19.20
CA LEU A 105 28.17 0.37 19.63
C LEU A 105 29.36 -0.16 20.44
N ILE A 106 29.08 -0.72 21.62
CA ILE A 106 30.10 -1.28 22.53
C ILE A 106 30.45 -2.70 22.12
#